data_AF-A0A2G9TCP7-F1
#
_entry.id   AF-A0A2G9TCP7-F1
#
_cell.length_a   1.000
_cell.length_b   1.000
_cell.length_c   1.000
_cell.angle_alpha   90.00
_cell.angle_beta   90.00
_cell.angle_gamma   90.00
#
_symmetry.space_group_name_H-M   'P 1'
#
loop_
_entity.id
_entity.type
_entity.pdbx_description
1 polymer ?
#
loop_
_entity_poly.entity_id
_entity_poly.type
_entity_poly.pdbx_seq_one_letter_code
_entity_poly.pdbx_strand_id
1 'polypeptide(L)'
;LAHFGCAAEDLTRLLITTLSGHDRREKWDCLLKEFHEYLSTYCGSTEVPYSLDQLKEAYRRFFPFAGVILLPVIDGVAKIGARKIADDEKVAIQETLHEKTQALFEDMLYFAKRNRDVRTTQ
;
A
#
# COMPACT_ATOMS: atom_id res chain seq x y z
N LEU A 1 -9.17 4.98 -14.32
CA LEU A 1 -8.86 3.90 -15.28
C LEU A 1 -9.05 2.59 -14.53
N ALA A 2 -9.89 1.68 -15.03
CA ALA A 2 -10.02 0.32 -14.50
C ALA A 2 -9.46 -0.64 -15.57
N HIS A 3 -8.65 -1.61 -15.16
CA HIS A 3 -8.12 -2.67 -16.02
C HIS A 3 -8.20 -4.01 -15.27
N PHE A 4 -8.00 -5.12 -15.98
CA PHE A 4 -7.86 -6.45 -15.37
C PHE A 4 -6.50 -6.56 -14.66
N GLY A 5 -6.32 -5.78 -13.59
CA GLY A 5 -5.16 -5.83 -12.69
C GLY A 5 -5.31 -6.95 -11.66
N CYS A 6 -4.33 -7.05 -10.75
CA CYS A 6 -4.42 -7.98 -9.62
C CYS A 6 -4.92 -7.27 -8.36
N ALA A 7 -5.63 -7.97 -7.49
CA ALA A 7 -6.13 -7.38 -6.23
C ALA A 7 -5.01 -6.81 -5.35
N ALA A 8 -3.82 -7.42 -5.41
CA ALA A 8 -2.65 -6.91 -4.70
C ALA A 8 -2.23 -5.51 -5.18
N GLU A 9 -2.36 -5.19 -6.46
CA GLU A 9 -2.04 -3.87 -7.00
C GLU A 9 -2.97 -2.81 -6.39
N ASP A 10 -4.28 -3.04 -6.46
CA ASP A 10 -5.27 -2.10 -5.93
C ASP A 10 -5.14 -1.91 -4.41
N LEU A 11 -4.98 -3.02 -3.67
CA LEU A 11 -4.81 -2.96 -2.21
C LEU A 11 -3.50 -2.28 -1.82
N THR A 12 -2.39 -2.56 -2.52
CA THR A 12 -1.12 -1.90 -2.24
C THR A 12 -1.24 -0.38 -2.46
N ARG A 13 -1.87 0.03 -3.56
CA ARG A 13 -2.08 1.45 -3.86
C ARG A 13 -3.02 2.12 -2.85
N LEU A 14 -4.09 1.44 -2.46
CA LEU A 14 -5.00 1.90 -1.42
C LEU A 14 -4.23 2.15 -0.12
N LEU A 15 -3.56 1.13 0.41
CA LEU A 15 -2.87 1.21 1.70
C LEU A 15 -1.74 2.26 1.72
N ILE A 16 -0.98 2.40 0.63
CA ILE A 16 0.07 3.43 0.52
C ILE A 16 -0.55 4.84 0.53
N THR A 17 -1.67 5.05 -0.16
CA THR A 17 -2.26 6.37 -0.31
C THR A 17 -3.10 6.79 0.90
N THR A 18 -3.76 5.87 1.59
CA THR A 18 -4.72 6.19 2.65
C THR A 18 -4.15 6.13 4.06
N LEU A 19 -3.27 5.19 4.38
CA LEU A 19 -2.79 4.98 5.76
C LEU A 19 -1.51 5.77 6.05
N SER A 20 -1.31 6.12 7.32
CA SER A 20 0.01 6.55 7.82
C SER A 20 1.05 5.44 7.61
N GLY A 21 2.34 5.78 7.71
CA GLY A 21 3.39 4.76 7.71
C GLY A 21 3.22 3.76 8.84
N HIS A 22 3.00 4.26 10.05
CA HIS A 22 2.67 3.49 11.25
C HIS A 22 1.52 2.50 11.02
N ASP A 23 0.33 2.99 10.66
CA ASP A 23 -0.86 2.13 10.57
C ASP A 23 -0.73 1.12 9.44
N ARG A 24 -0.09 1.49 8.34
CA ARG A 24 0.18 0.55 7.25
C ARG A 24 1.04 -0.62 7.74
N ARG A 25 2.12 -0.37 8.48
CA ARG A 25 3.01 -1.40 9.01
C ARG A 25 2.31 -2.33 9.99
N GLU A 26 1.45 -1.76 10.85
CA GLU A 26 0.71 -2.53 11.85
C GLU A 26 -0.45 -3.33 11.24
N LYS A 27 -1.16 -2.78 10.24
CA LYS A 27 -2.45 -3.29 9.79
C LYS A 27 -2.46 -3.96 8.42
N TRP A 28 -1.41 -3.86 7.59
CA TRP A 28 -1.47 -4.37 6.21
C TRP A 28 -1.88 -5.85 6.16
N ASP A 29 -1.34 -6.69 7.06
CA ASP A 29 -1.60 -8.14 7.04
C ASP A 29 -3.06 -8.47 7.38
N CYS A 30 -3.64 -7.80 8.39
CA CYS A 30 -5.03 -8.01 8.78
C CYS A 30 -6.01 -7.43 7.75
N LEU A 31 -5.69 -6.30 7.13
CA LEU A 31 -6.52 -5.70 6.09
C LEU A 31 -6.58 -6.57 4.82
N LEU A 32 -5.45 -7.20 4.43
CA LEU A 32 -5.46 -8.17 3.32
C LEU A 32 -6.26 -9.42 3.65
N LYS A 33 -6.20 -9.88 4.92
CA LYS A 33 -7.00 -11.00 5.41
C LYS A 33 -8.49 -10.68 5.36
N GLU A 34 -8.89 -9.53 5.90
CA GLU A 34 -10.28 -9.09 5.92
C GLU A 34 -10.85 -8.94 4.50
N PHE A 35 -10.08 -8.36 3.57
CA PHE A 35 -10.46 -8.33 2.16
C PHE A 35 -10.65 -9.74 1.57
N HIS A 36 -9.73 -10.68 1.84
CA HIS A 36 -9.83 -12.05 1.35
C HIS A 36 -11.03 -12.80 1.93
N GLU A 37 -11.39 -12.55 3.19
CA GLU A 37 -12.59 -13.09 3.84
C GLU A 37 -13.89 -12.56 3.20
N TYR A 38 -13.93 -11.25 2.89
CA TYR A 38 -15.05 -10.68 2.13
C TYR A 38 -15.16 -11.28 0.74
N LEU A 39 -14.03 -11.44 0.04
CA LEU A 39 -14.00 -12.06 -1.29
C LEU A 39 -14.48 -13.52 -1.23
N SER A 40 -14.03 -14.28 -0.23
CA SER A 40 -14.45 -15.68 -0.03
C SER A 40 -15.96 -15.77 0.22
N THR A 41 -16.48 -14.87 1.04
CA THR A 41 -17.93 -14.77 1.30
C THR A 41 -18.69 -14.45 0.01
N TYR A 42 -18.18 -13.52 -0.79
CA TYR A 42 -18.78 -13.13 -2.06
C TYR A 42 -18.79 -14.26 -3.09
N CYS A 43 -17.70 -15.03 -3.19
CA CYS A 43 -17.60 -16.19 -4.08
C CYS A 43 -18.54 -17.34 -3.68
N GLY A 44 -18.91 -17.45 -2.40
CA GLY A 44 -19.82 -18.47 -1.89
C GLY A 44 -19.27 -19.88 -2.12
N SER A 45 -19.95 -20.67 -2.96
CA SER A 45 -19.51 -22.00 -3.36
C SER A 45 -18.51 -22.02 -4.52
N THR A 46 -18.23 -20.86 -5.12
CA THR A 46 -17.24 -20.73 -6.20
C THR A 46 -15.84 -20.67 -5.62
N GLU A 47 -14.87 -21.24 -6.33
CA GLU A 47 -13.46 -21.18 -5.95
C GLU A 47 -12.96 -19.72 -5.93
N VAL A 48 -12.29 -19.33 -4.86
CA VAL A 48 -11.62 -18.03 -4.74
C VAL A 48 -10.38 -18.06 -5.64
N PRO A 49 -10.15 -17.04 -6.49
CA PRO A 49 -9.11 -17.09 -7.53
C PRO A 49 -7.67 -17.14 -6.99
N TYR A 50 -7.46 -16.94 -5.70
CA TYR A 50 -6.17 -17.00 -5.03
C TYR A 50 -6.30 -17.27 -3.53
N SER A 51 -5.26 -17.87 -2.95
CA SER A 51 -5.15 -18.01 -1.49
C SER A 51 -4.76 -16.69 -0.82
N LEU A 52 -5.00 -16.59 0.49
CA LEU A 52 -4.55 -15.45 1.29
C LEU A 52 -3.02 -15.30 1.23
N ASP A 53 -2.27 -16.41 1.23
CA ASP A 53 -0.80 -16.38 1.14
C ASP A 53 -0.33 -15.85 -0.22
N GLN A 54 -0.99 -16.22 -1.31
CA GLN A 54 -0.72 -15.66 -2.64
C GLN A 54 -0.99 -14.15 -2.67
N LEU A 55 -2.08 -13.69 -2.05
CA LEU A 55 -2.39 -12.26 -1.96
C LEU A 55 -1.33 -11.49 -1.16
N LYS A 56 -0.95 -11.99 0.01
CA LYS A 56 0.08 -11.39 0.86
C LYS A 56 1.45 -11.39 0.16
N GLU A 57 1.80 -12.47 -0.51
CA GLU A 57 3.06 -12.55 -1.27
C GLU A 57 3.08 -11.57 -2.44
N ALA A 58 1.96 -11.46 -3.18
CA ALA A 58 1.83 -10.50 -4.27
C ALA A 58 1.95 -9.04 -3.78
N TYR A 59 1.32 -8.70 -2.66
CA TYR A 59 1.46 -7.38 -2.01
C TYR A 59 2.93 -7.06 -1.72
N ARG A 60 3.65 -7.96 -1.03
CA ARG A 60 5.07 -7.75 -0.67
C ARG A 60 5.96 -7.62 -1.91
N ARG A 61 5.69 -8.40 -2.96
CA ARG A 61 6.43 -8.35 -4.23
C ARG A 61 6.20 -7.05 -4.99
N PHE A 62 4.96 -6.57 -5.02
CA PHE A 62 4.56 -5.38 -5.76
C PHE A 62 4.89 -4.07 -5.03
N PHE A 63 4.96 -4.09 -3.69
CA PHE A 63 5.12 -2.90 -2.86
C PHE A 63 6.22 -1.92 -3.31
N PRO A 64 7.48 -2.36 -3.57
CA PRO A 64 8.53 -1.43 -3.97
C PRO A 64 8.19 -0.69 -5.28
N PHE A 65 7.59 -1.39 -6.24
CA PHE A 65 7.19 -0.81 -7.53
C PHE A 65 6.04 0.17 -7.36
N ALA A 66 5.02 -0.18 -6.56
CA ALA A 66 3.92 0.71 -6.23
C ALA A 66 4.43 2.00 -5.56
N GLY A 67 5.37 1.89 -4.63
CA GLY A 67 5.98 3.02 -3.96
C GLY A 67 6.67 3.99 -4.92
N VAL A 68 7.46 3.49 -5.87
CA VAL A 68 8.09 4.32 -6.91
C VAL A 68 7.04 5.09 -7.73
N ILE A 69 5.95 4.43 -8.13
CA ILE A 69 4.89 5.06 -8.92
C ILE A 69 4.12 6.12 -8.12
N LEU A 70 3.87 5.87 -6.84
CA LEU A 70 3.02 6.72 -6.01
C LEU A 70 3.75 7.89 -5.34
N LEU A 71 5.08 7.84 -5.20
CA LEU A 71 5.86 8.92 -4.60
C LEU A 71 5.57 10.30 -5.24
N PRO A 72 5.59 10.48 -6.57
CA PRO A 72 5.24 11.76 -7.20
C PRO A 72 3.78 12.17 -6.99
N VAL A 73 2.87 11.19 -6.86
CA VAL A 73 1.45 11.43 -6.64
C VAL A 73 1.20 12.00 -5.24
N ILE A 74 1.87 11.46 -4.22
CA ILE A 74 1.76 11.94 -2.83
C ILE A 74 2.23 13.40 -2.75
N ASP A 75 3.37 13.74 -3.34
CA ASP A 75 3.88 15.12 -3.38
C ASP A 75 2.94 16.07 -4.16
N GLY A 76 2.45 15.64 -5.32
CA GLY A 76 1.51 16.43 -6.12
C GLY A 76 0.18 16.71 -5.39
N VAL A 77 -0.41 15.68 -4.78
CA VAL A 77 -1.65 15.81 -4.01
C VAL A 77 -1.44 16.70 -2.78
N ALA A 78 -0.33 16.53 -2.07
CA ALA A 78 0.04 17.38 -0.93
C ALA A 78 0.11 18.86 -1.31
N LYS A 79 0.81 19.18 -2.41
CA LYS A 79 0.95 20.57 -2.91
C LYS A 79 -0.39 21.18 -3.31
N ILE A 80 -1.28 20.40 -3.91
CA ILE A 80 -2.62 20.87 -4.29
C ILE A 80 -3.48 21.09 -3.03
N GLY A 81 -3.43 20.15 -2.08
CA GLY A 81 -4.16 20.23 -0.81
C GLY A 81 -3.75 21.46 0.00
N ALA A 82 -2.44 21.69 0.15
CA ALA A 82 -1.90 22.80 0.93
C ALA A 82 -2.33 24.21 0.45
N ARG A 83 -2.78 24.36 -0.80
CA ARG A 83 -3.31 25.64 -1.33
C ARG A 83 -4.65 26.04 -0.71
N LYS A 84 -5.36 25.10 -0.09
CA LYS A 84 -6.74 25.30 0.41
C LYS A 84 -6.84 25.33 1.94
N ILE A 85 -5.70 25.34 2.63
CA ILE A 85 -5.62 25.08 4.08
C ILE A 85 -5.07 26.32 4.80
N ALA A 86 -5.65 26.65 5.95
CA ALA A 86 -5.22 27.74 6.81
C ALA A 86 -3.81 27.47 7.37
N ASP A 87 -3.05 28.52 7.70
CA ASP A 87 -1.63 28.39 8.05
C ASP A 87 -1.37 27.55 9.31
N ASP A 88 -2.32 27.49 10.24
CA ASP A 88 -2.28 26.70 11.47
C ASP A 88 -2.45 25.19 11.23
N GLU A 89 -3.25 24.79 10.24
CA GLU A 89 -3.44 23.38 9.88
C GLU A 89 -2.30 22.81 9.00
N LYS A 90 -1.46 23.67 8.41
CA LYS A 90 -0.37 23.24 7.51
C LYS A 90 0.71 22.41 8.20
N VAL A 91 1.01 22.71 9.47
CA VAL A 91 2.09 22.04 10.20
C VAL A 91 1.77 20.55 10.40
N ALA A 92 0.58 20.23 10.93
CA ALA A 92 0.17 18.85 11.16
C ALA A 92 0.12 18.01 9.87
N ILE A 93 -0.26 18.64 8.76
CA ILE A 93 -0.31 17.98 7.45
C ILE A 93 1.10 17.71 6.93
N GLN A 94 2.03 18.67 7.09
CA GLN A 94 3.42 18.48 6.71
C GLN A 94 4.08 17.37 7.52
N GLU A 95 3.84 17.32 8.83
CA GLU A 95 4.33 16.23 9.69
C GLU A 95 3.79 14.87 9.25
N THR A 96 2.49 14.78 8.97
CA THR A 96 1.85 13.55 8.48
C THR A 96 2.45 13.10 7.13
N LEU A 97 2.65 14.04 6.20
CA LEU A 97 3.23 13.74 4.90
C LEU A 97 4.70 13.34 5.00
N HIS A 98 5.45 13.95 5.90
CA HIS A 98 6.84 13.62 6.16
C HIS A 98 6.96 12.19 6.70
N GLU A 99 6.19 11.85 7.74
CA GLU A 99 6.12 10.50 8.30
C GLU A 99 5.77 9.47 7.22
N LYS A 100 4.69 9.72 6.45
CA LYS A 100 4.24 8.82 5.39
C LYS A 100 5.33 8.61 4.34
N THR A 101 6.01 9.68 3.93
CA THR A 101 7.06 9.63 2.90
C THR A 101 8.28 8.87 3.40
N GLN A 102 8.75 9.16 4.62
CA GLN A 102 9.88 8.45 5.22
C GLN A 102 9.57 6.96 5.36
N ALA A 103 8.42 6.62 5.95
CA ALA A 103 8.01 5.24 6.11
C ALA A 103 7.87 4.51 4.78
N LEU A 104 7.38 5.19 3.72
CA LEU A 104 7.29 4.61 2.39
C LEU A 104 8.67 4.24 1.83
N PHE A 105 9.68 5.11 1.96
CA PHE A 105 11.05 4.80 1.53
C PHE A 105 11.62 3.60 2.30
N GLU A 106 11.49 3.59 3.62
CA GLU A 106 11.94 2.48 4.47
C GLU A 106 11.26 1.16 4.06
N ASP A 107 9.94 1.16 3.85
CA ASP A 107 9.17 -0.03 3.46
C ASP A 107 9.58 -0.52 2.05
N MET A 108 9.79 0.40 1.11
CA MET A 108 10.27 0.07 -0.24
C MET A 108 11.63 -0.64 -0.18
N LEU A 109 12.57 -0.12 0.62
CA LEU A 109 13.89 -0.74 0.80
C LEU A 109 13.78 -2.10 1.48
N TYR A 110 12.96 -2.22 2.53
CA TYR A 110 12.69 -3.46 3.23
C TYR A 110 12.16 -4.54 2.27
N PHE A 111 11.07 -4.25 1.55
CA PHE A 111 10.47 -5.21 0.64
C PHE A 111 11.35 -5.50 -0.58
N ALA A 112 12.06 -4.50 -1.12
CA ALA A 112 13.00 -4.72 -2.22
C ALA A 112 14.13 -5.68 -1.83
N LYS A 113 14.70 -5.51 -0.63
CA LYS A 113 15.71 -6.43 -0.08
C LYS A 113 15.11 -7.82 0.12
N ARG A 114 13.99 -7.93 0.84
CA ARG A 114 13.30 -9.20 1.07
C ARG A 114 13.01 -9.95 -0.24
N ASN A 115 12.52 -9.24 -1.25
CA ASN A 115 12.16 -9.83 -2.54
C ASN A 115 13.39 -10.33 -3.31
N ARG A 116 14.56 -9.69 -3.12
CA ARG A 116 15.83 -10.19 -3.64
C ARG A 116 16.25 -11.48 -2.94
N ASP A 117 16.21 -11.50 -1.61
CA ASP A 117 16.68 -12.62 -0.80
C ASP A 117 15.80 -13.88 -0.99
N VAL A 118 14.49 -13.71 -1.14
CA VAL A 118 13.57 -14.82 -1.44
C VAL A 118 13.83 -15.41 -2.83
N ARG A 119 14.19 -14.58 -3.82
CA ARG A 119 14.55 -15.07 -5.16
C ARG A 119 15.82 -15.91 -5.18
N THR A 120 16.78 -15.66 -4.28
CA THR A 120 18.03 -16.43 -4.19
C THR A 120 17.89 -17.74 -3.42
N THR A 121 16.76 -17.96 -2.76
CA THR A 121 16.50 -19.15 -1.92
C THR A 121 15.49 -20.12 -2.56
N GLN A 122 14.93 -19.75 -3.72
CA GLN A 122 14.06 -20.59 -4.57
C GLN A 122 14.87 -21.22 -5.69
#